data_AF-A0A1H4XCK9-F1
#
_entry.id   AF-A0A1H4XCK9-F1
#
_cell.length_a   1.000
_cell.length_b   1.000
_cell.length_c   1.000
_cell.angle_alpha   90.00
_cell.angle_beta   90.00
_cell.angle_gamma   90.00
#
_symmetry.space_group_name_H-M   'P 1'
#
loop_
_entity.id
_entity.type
_entity.pdbx_description
1 polymer ?
#
loop_
_entity_poly.entity_id
_entity_poly.type
_entity_poly.pdbx_seq_one_letter_code
_entity_poly.pdbx_strand_id
1 'polypeptide(L)'
;MLLPLAHGKTELIEVVRITDPVRHLGSEDLAGDTAAIWEGDQAQQVLSLIADLPGSELYRCFLPGWGIRAHSSTDQLFEIAFCFRCHGARIWGPGLPVEQRGQTFDAESPAAVELLHLFRSCLPD
;
A
#
# COMPACT_ATOMS: atom_id res chain seq x y z
N MET A 1 -1.52 2.30 10.61
CA MET A 1 -2.67 2.42 9.67
C MET A 1 -3.50 1.18 9.85
N LEU A 2 -4.81 1.21 9.60
CA LEU A 2 -5.65 0.02 9.77
C LEU A 2 -5.54 -0.89 8.55
N LEU A 3 -4.91 -2.05 8.72
CA LEU A 3 -4.89 -3.10 7.71
C LEU A 3 -6.21 -3.89 7.70
N PRO A 4 -6.65 -4.39 6.54
CA PRO A 4 -7.79 -5.30 6.46
C PRO A 4 -7.59 -6.54 7.32
N LEU A 5 -8.62 -7.08 7.96
CA LEU A 5 -8.51 -8.29 8.81
C LEU A 5 -7.87 -9.49 8.09
N ALA A 6 -8.00 -9.55 6.75
CA ALA A 6 -7.40 -10.58 5.93
C ALA A 6 -5.86 -10.56 5.90
N HIS A 7 -5.19 -9.49 6.34
CA HIS A 7 -3.73 -9.35 6.24
C HIS A 7 -2.95 -10.48 6.93
N GLY A 8 -3.49 -11.09 7.99
CA GLY A 8 -2.85 -12.23 8.66
C GLY A 8 -2.78 -13.50 7.81
N LYS A 9 -3.44 -13.54 6.65
CA LYS A 9 -3.38 -14.64 5.66
C LYS A 9 -2.45 -14.34 4.48
N THR A 10 -1.75 -13.20 4.52
CA THR A 10 -0.86 -12.80 3.42
C THR A 10 0.38 -13.69 3.40
N GLU A 11 0.61 -14.33 2.27
CA GLU A 11 1.79 -15.16 1.99
C GLU A 11 2.73 -14.45 1.00
N LEU A 12 2.17 -13.62 0.12
CA LEU A 12 2.87 -12.92 -0.95
C LEU A 12 2.38 -11.48 -1.08
N ILE A 13 3.33 -10.58 -1.35
CA ILE A 13 3.06 -9.17 -1.67
C ILE A 13 3.67 -8.84 -3.03
N GLU A 14 2.83 -8.37 -3.94
CA GLU A 14 3.27 -7.67 -5.15
C GLU A 14 3.49 -6.20 -4.82
N VAL A 15 4.69 -5.68 -5.07
CA VAL A 15 4.96 -4.24 -5.03
C VAL A 15 4.58 -3.65 -6.38
N VAL A 16 3.75 -2.62 -6.37
CA VAL A 16 3.22 -2.00 -7.58
C VAL A 16 3.80 -0.60 -7.75
N ARG A 17 4.44 -0.35 -8.89
CA ARG A 17 4.82 1.01 -9.32
C ARG A 17 3.66 1.63 -10.09
N ILE A 18 3.21 2.79 -9.63
CA ILE A 18 2.12 3.53 -10.27
C ILE A 18 2.72 4.63 -11.16
N THR A 19 2.45 4.56 -12.46
CA THR A 19 2.94 5.50 -13.48
C THR A 19 1.85 6.45 -13.98
N ASP A 20 0.57 6.07 -13.89
CA ASP A 20 -0.60 6.93 -14.12
C ASP A 20 -1.39 7.15 -12.82
N PRO A 21 -0.97 8.11 -11.96
CA PRO A 21 -1.60 8.35 -10.67
C PRO A 21 -3.03 8.92 -10.75
N VAL A 22 -3.40 9.55 -11.88
CA VAL A 22 -4.71 10.21 -12.04
C VAL A 22 -5.82 9.16 -12.16
N ARG A 23 -5.52 7.98 -12.70
CA ARG A 23 -6.45 6.84 -12.78
C ARG A 23 -7.04 6.48 -11.40
N HIS A 24 -6.28 6.63 -10.32
CA HIS A 24 -6.68 6.22 -8.96
C HIS A 24 -7.58 7.21 -8.22
N LEU A 25 -7.96 8.35 -8.84
CA LEU A 25 -8.99 9.24 -8.27
C LEU A 25 -10.38 8.57 -8.26
N GLY A 26 -10.71 7.82 -9.30
CA GLY A 26 -12.00 7.12 -9.45
C GLY A 26 -11.90 5.59 -9.47
N SER A 27 -10.69 5.02 -9.38
CA SER A 27 -10.47 3.59 -9.62
C SER A 27 -11.14 2.65 -8.61
N GLU A 28 -11.63 1.53 -9.13
CA GLU A 28 -12.14 0.38 -8.35
C GLU A 28 -11.03 -0.60 -7.95
N ASP A 29 -9.83 -0.45 -8.53
CA ASP A 29 -8.68 -1.32 -8.33
C ASP A 29 -7.34 -0.56 -8.30
N LEU A 30 -6.28 -1.26 -7.91
CA LEU A 30 -4.90 -0.79 -8.03
C LEU A 30 -4.31 -1.10 -9.41
N ALA A 31 -4.22 -0.09 -10.27
CA ALA A 31 -3.43 -0.17 -11.51
C ALA A 31 -1.96 0.24 -11.33
N GLY A 32 -1.09 -0.42 -12.08
CA GLY A 32 0.35 -0.20 -12.13
C GLY A 32 1.10 -1.49 -12.42
N ASP A 33 2.40 -1.36 -12.66
CA ASP A 33 3.28 -2.48 -13.01
C ASP A 33 3.86 -3.11 -11.74
N THR A 34 3.98 -4.43 -11.72
CA THR A 34 4.65 -5.14 -10.62
C THR A 34 6.15 -4.85 -10.67
N ALA A 35 6.66 -4.16 -9.66
CA ALA A 35 8.07 -3.81 -9.51
C ALA A 35 8.87 -4.91 -8.78
N ALA A 36 8.23 -5.62 -7.84
CA ALA A 36 8.84 -6.73 -7.12
C ALA A 36 7.77 -7.66 -6.52
N ILE A 37 8.21 -8.84 -6.12
CA ILE A 37 7.42 -9.80 -5.34
C ILE A 37 8.17 -10.09 -4.05
N TRP A 38 7.48 -9.99 -2.92
CA TRP A 38 8.01 -10.28 -1.58
C TRP A 38 7.22 -11.42 -0.96
N GLU A 39 7.93 -12.35 -0.33
CA GLU A 39 7.36 -13.56 0.28
C GLU A 39 7.93 -13.77 1.69
N GLY A 40 7.26 -14.60 2.50
CA GLY A 40 7.76 -14.99 3.82
C GLY A 40 8.03 -13.80 4.74
N ASP A 41 9.21 -13.79 5.36
CA ASP A 41 9.60 -12.77 6.35
C ASP A 41 9.56 -11.34 5.79
N GLN A 42 9.88 -11.16 4.51
CA GLN A 42 9.87 -9.84 3.88
C GLN A 42 8.44 -9.30 3.73
N ALA A 43 7.48 -10.16 3.36
CA ALA A 43 6.08 -9.78 3.31
C ALA A 43 5.55 -9.40 4.71
N GLN A 44 5.91 -10.17 5.75
CA GLN A 44 5.49 -9.90 7.13
C GLN A 44 6.11 -8.60 7.69
N GLN A 45 7.38 -8.34 7.37
CA GLN A 45 8.05 -7.09 7.75
C GLN A 45 7.33 -5.87 7.16
N VAL A 46 6.96 -5.95 5.87
CA VAL A 46 6.27 -4.86 5.16
C VAL A 46 4.87 -4.62 5.73
N LEU A 47 4.13 -5.70 6.03
CA LEU A 47 2.81 -5.56 6.69
C LEU A 47 2.95 -4.93 8.08
N SER A 48 3.98 -5.28 8.83
CA SER A 48 4.27 -4.66 10.13
C SER A 48 4.55 -3.17 9.99
N LEU A 49 5.39 -2.77 9.03
CA LEU A 49 5.66 -1.36 8.73
C LEU A 49 4.37 -0.59 8.39
N ILE A 50 3.49 -1.19 7.57
CA ILE A 50 2.22 -0.59 7.19
C ILE A 50 1.28 -0.45 8.40
N ALA A 51 1.21 -1.47 9.26
CA ALA A 51 0.43 -1.43 10.49
C ALA A 51 0.91 -0.30 11.42
N ASP A 52 2.22 -0.08 11.50
CA ASP A 52 2.88 0.90 12.35
C ASP A 52 2.80 2.35 11.83
N LEU A 53 2.30 2.57 10.60
CA LEU A 53 2.13 3.91 10.05
C LEU A 53 1.17 4.76 10.91
N PRO A 54 1.63 5.82 11.60
CA PRO A 54 0.73 6.63 12.41
C PRO A 54 -0.17 7.48 11.50
N GLY A 55 -1.37 7.82 11.97
CA GLY A 55 -2.27 8.72 11.24
C GLY A 55 -1.70 10.14 11.15
N SER A 56 -2.10 10.91 10.14
CA SER A 56 -1.66 12.29 9.91
C SER A 56 -2.76 13.11 9.24
N GLU A 57 -2.53 14.41 9.02
CA GLU A 57 -3.42 15.25 8.22
C GLU A 57 -3.27 14.94 6.72
N LEU A 58 -4.38 15.04 5.98
CA LEU A 58 -4.40 14.82 4.54
C LEU A 58 -4.01 16.09 3.78
N TYR A 59 -3.11 15.96 2.79
CA TYR A 59 -2.87 17.03 1.81
C TYR A 59 -3.61 16.77 0.49
N ARG A 60 -3.88 17.83 -0.28
CA ARG A 60 -4.96 17.85 -1.30
C ARG A 60 -4.76 16.97 -2.55
N CYS A 61 -3.56 16.46 -2.83
CA CYS A 61 -3.26 15.82 -4.11
C CYS A 61 -3.02 14.31 -3.99
N PHE A 62 -4.08 13.49 -4.07
CA PHE A 62 -3.93 12.04 -4.11
C PHE A 62 -3.38 11.57 -5.47
N LEU A 63 -2.05 11.60 -5.59
CA LEU A 63 -1.29 11.15 -6.75
C LEU A 63 -0.32 10.04 -6.29
N PRO A 64 -0.81 8.80 -6.13
CA PRO A 64 -0.02 7.72 -5.56
C PRO A 64 1.07 7.28 -6.52
N GLY A 65 2.27 7.00 -6.00
CA GLY A 65 3.40 6.52 -6.80
C GLY A 65 3.71 5.04 -6.59
N TRP A 66 3.17 4.46 -5.52
CA TRP A 66 3.46 3.11 -5.06
C TRP A 66 2.19 2.45 -4.56
N GLY A 67 2.16 1.14 -4.63
CA GLY A 67 1.11 0.34 -4.02
C GLY A 67 1.57 -1.08 -3.73
N ILE A 68 0.69 -1.84 -3.11
CA ILE A 68 0.85 -3.28 -2.92
C ILE A 68 -0.41 -4.04 -3.29
N ARG A 69 -0.25 -5.29 -3.75
CA ARG A 69 -1.32 -6.30 -3.75
C ARG A 69 -0.91 -7.41 -2.80
N ALA A 70 -1.76 -7.73 -1.84
CA ALA A 70 -1.54 -8.78 -0.86
C ALA A 70 -2.32 -10.03 -1.26
N HIS A 71 -1.66 -11.19 -1.23
CA HIS A 71 -2.22 -12.46 -1.68
C HIS A 71 -2.07 -13.53 -0.60
N SER A 72 -3.06 -14.41 -0.50
CA SER A 72 -2.88 -15.75 0.08
C SER A 72 -2.33 -16.70 -0.97
N SER A 73 -2.17 -17.97 -0.62
CA SER A 73 -1.87 -19.05 -1.56
C SER A 73 -2.88 -19.22 -2.70
N THR A 74 -4.11 -18.69 -2.58
CA THR A 74 -5.20 -18.92 -3.55
C THR A 74 -5.85 -17.65 -4.08
N ASP A 75 -5.85 -16.56 -3.31
CA ASP A 75 -6.69 -15.39 -3.57
C ASP A 75 -5.94 -14.08 -3.34
N GLN A 76 -6.30 -13.04 -4.10
CA GLN A 76 -5.93 -11.68 -3.76
C GLN A 76 -6.80 -11.19 -2.59
N LEU A 77 -6.15 -10.73 -1.52
CA LEU A 77 -6.79 -10.35 -0.27
C LEU A 77 -7.17 -8.89 -0.22
N PHE A 78 -6.25 -7.99 -0.61
CA PHE A 78 -6.49 -6.55 -0.66
C PHE A 78 -5.38 -5.86 -1.45
N GLU A 79 -5.63 -4.61 -1.81
CA GLU A 79 -4.68 -3.73 -2.50
C GLU A 79 -4.58 -2.41 -1.75
N ILE A 80 -3.41 -1.78 -1.79
CA ILE A 80 -3.20 -0.46 -1.20
C ILE A 80 -2.44 0.42 -2.17
N ALA A 81 -2.88 1.65 -2.39
CA ALA A 81 -2.11 2.71 -3.05
C ALA A 81 -1.64 3.72 -2.01
N PHE A 82 -0.37 4.09 -2.06
CA PHE A 82 0.28 5.04 -1.15
C PHE A 82 0.68 6.31 -1.88
N CYS A 83 0.27 7.44 -1.32
CA CYS A 83 0.67 8.78 -1.72
C CYS A 83 1.51 9.41 -0.61
N PHE A 84 2.81 9.09 -0.60
CA PHE A 84 3.78 9.66 0.35
C PHE A 84 3.91 11.18 0.26
N ARG A 85 3.47 11.81 -0.84
CA ARG A 85 3.45 13.27 -0.98
C ARG A 85 2.27 13.92 -0.25
N CYS A 86 1.16 13.21 -0.14
CA CYS A 86 -0.08 13.75 0.38
C CYS A 86 -0.58 13.09 1.65
N HIS A 87 0.22 12.14 2.19
CA HIS A 87 -0.07 11.45 3.44
C HIS A 87 -1.34 10.59 3.34
N GLY A 88 -1.70 10.17 2.12
CA GLY A 88 -2.93 9.45 1.83
C GLY A 88 -2.67 8.02 1.39
N ALA A 89 -3.52 7.09 1.85
CA ALA A 89 -3.59 5.71 1.40
C ALA A 89 -5.02 5.37 0.96
N ARG A 90 -5.13 4.57 -0.10
CA ARG A 90 -6.42 4.03 -0.57
C ARG A 90 -6.35 2.52 -0.57
N ILE A 91 -7.38 1.86 -0.04
CA ILE A 91 -7.44 0.41 0.14
C ILE A 91 -8.63 -0.17 -0.63
N TRP A 92 -8.37 -1.25 -1.37
CA TRP A 92 -9.37 -2.05 -2.07
C TRP A 92 -9.32 -3.51 -1.58
N GLY A 93 -10.45 -4.21 -1.64
CA GLY A 93 -10.56 -5.58 -1.12
C GLY A 93 -11.99 -5.96 -0.74
N PRO A 94 -12.29 -7.27 -0.71
CA PRO A 94 -13.61 -7.78 -0.38
C PRO A 94 -13.98 -7.46 1.07
N GLY A 95 -15.23 -7.00 1.28
CA GLY A 95 -15.78 -6.78 2.62
C GLY A 95 -15.19 -5.59 3.38
N LEU A 96 -14.45 -4.69 2.71
CA LEU A 96 -13.88 -3.51 3.36
C LEU A 96 -14.93 -2.47 3.76
N PRO A 97 -14.99 -2.07 5.05
CA PRO A 97 -15.77 -0.93 5.50
C PRO A 97 -15.38 0.36 4.76
N VAL A 98 -16.34 1.26 4.57
CA VAL A 98 -16.10 2.52 3.83
C VAL A 98 -15.02 3.36 4.50
N GLU A 99 -15.00 3.42 5.85
CA GLU A 99 -13.97 4.12 6.61
C GLU A 99 -12.54 3.57 6.41
N GLN A 100 -12.37 2.31 6.00
CA GLN A 100 -11.04 1.73 5.75
C GLN A 100 -10.53 1.99 4.32
N ARG A 101 -11.41 2.36 3.39
CA ARG A 101 -11.06 2.56 1.97
C ARG A 101 -10.15 3.75 1.75
N GLY A 102 -10.27 4.80 2.57
CA GLY A 102 -9.42 5.99 2.52
C GLY A 102 -8.85 6.25 3.90
N GLN A 103 -7.52 6.22 4.00
CA GLN A 103 -6.82 6.44 5.25
C GLN A 103 -5.69 7.46 5.06
N THR A 104 -5.28 8.06 6.16
CA THR A 104 -4.14 8.96 6.20
C THR A 104 -3.00 8.32 6.97
N PHE A 105 -1.77 8.64 6.59
CA PHE A 105 -0.59 8.24 7.33
C PHE A 105 0.48 9.32 7.33
N ASP A 106 1.30 9.38 8.37
CA ASP A 106 2.46 10.26 8.42
C ASP A 106 3.58 9.73 7.52
N ALA A 107 3.74 10.35 6.35
CA ALA A 107 4.76 9.98 5.39
C ALA A 107 6.20 10.32 5.84
N GLU A 108 6.35 11.09 6.91
CA GLU A 108 7.65 11.46 7.50
C GLU A 108 8.03 10.58 8.70
N SER A 109 7.10 9.73 9.16
CA SER A 109 7.37 8.78 10.24
C SER A 109 8.47 7.78 9.85
N PRO A 110 9.25 7.25 10.82
CA PRO A 110 10.30 6.27 10.53
C PRO A 110 9.81 5.05 9.72
N ALA A 111 8.60 4.55 10.04
CA ALA A 111 7.99 3.43 9.32
C ALA A 111 7.66 3.79 7.85
N ALA A 112 7.17 5.00 7.59
CA ALA A 112 6.89 5.45 6.22
C ALA A 112 8.15 5.66 5.39
N VAL A 113 9.20 6.22 6.00
CA VAL A 113 10.49 6.42 5.35
C VAL A 113 11.10 5.07 4.95
N GLU A 114 11.09 4.10 5.87
CA GLU A 114 11.57 2.74 5.59
C GLU A 114 10.76 2.05 4.51
N LEU A 115 9.42 2.12 4.58
CA LEU A 115 8.54 1.54 3.57
C LEU A 115 8.79 2.14 2.17
N LEU A 116 8.95 3.46 2.07
CA LEU A 116 9.26 4.13 0.81
C LEU A 116 10.66 3.76 0.30
N HIS A 117 11.63 3.57 1.18
CA HIS A 117 12.96 3.10 0.81
C HIS A 117 12.90 1.69 0.21
N LEU A 118 12.18 0.76 0.85
CA LEU A 118 11.96 -0.61 0.33
C LEU A 118 11.27 -0.60 -1.02
N PHE A 119 10.28 0.27 -1.25
CA PHE A 119 9.66 0.38 -2.57
C PHE A 119 10.64 0.89 -3.63
N ARG A 120 11.43 1.91 -3.31
CA ARG A 120 12.39 2.49 -4.26
C ARG A 120 13.51 1.52 -4.64
N SER A 121 13.95 0.67 -3.71
CA SER A 121 14.97 -0.35 -4.00
C SER A 121 14.49 -1.47 -4.93
N CYS A 122 13.19 -1.53 -5.25
CA CYS A 122 12.64 -2.45 -6.25
C CYS A 122 12.90 -2.01 -7.69
N LEU A 123 13.24 -0.73 -7.92
CA LEU A 123 13.57 -0.26 -9.26
C LEU A 123 15.05 -0.51 -9.54
N PRO A 124 15.41 -0.94 -10.76
CA PRO A 124 16.81 -0.96 -11.18
C PRO A 124 17.39 0.47 -11.19
N ASP A 125 18.68 0.57 -10.89
CA ASP A 125 19.48 1.82 -11.00
C ASP A 125 19.49 2.38 -12.44
#